data_AF-A0A202BY74-F1
#
_entry.id   AF-A0A202BY74-F1
#
_cell.length_a   1.000
_cell.length_b   1.000
_cell.length_c   1.000
_cell.angle_alpha   90.00
_cell.angle_beta   90.00
_cell.angle_gamma   90.00
#
_symmetry.space_group_name_H-M   'P 1'
#
loop_
_entity.id
_entity.type
_entity.pdbx_description
1 polymer ?
#
loop_
_entity_poly.entity_id
_entity_poly.type
_entity_poly.pdbx_seq_one_letter_code
_entity_poly.pdbx_strand_id
1 'polypeptide(L)' 'MKSEKAQNPSENKGKKSFVLRIDEFTFKLLEKWANDEFRSVNGQIEYLLHQSLINSGRKKKE' A
#
# COMPACT_ATOMS: atom_id res chain seq x y z
N MET A 1 -23.13 1.61 -38.90
CA MET A 1 -22.25 2.32 -37.95
C MET A 1 -21.87 1.34 -36.85
N LYS A 2 -20.59 1.03 -36.70
CA LYS A 2 -20.06 0.15 -35.66
C LYS A 2 -19.96 0.97 -34.38
N SER A 3 -20.73 0.63 -33.36
CA SER A 3 -20.57 1.21 -32.02
C SER A 3 -19.41 0.48 -31.34
N GLU A 4 -18.27 1.15 -31.22
CA GLU A 4 -17.13 0.71 -30.45
C GLU A 4 -17.55 0.57 -28.98
N LYS A 5 -17.67 -0.67 -28.50
CA LYS A 5 -17.71 -0.94 -27.07
C LYS A 5 -16.33 -0.63 -26.51
N ALA A 6 -16.24 0.49 -25.78
CA ALA A 6 -15.11 0.78 -24.92
C ALA A 6 -14.82 -0.44 -24.05
N GLN A 7 -13.60 -0.96 -24.15
CA GLN A 7 -13.11 -2.04 -23.31
C GLN A 7 -13.09 -1.55 -21.87
N ASN A 8 -13.93 -2.12 -21.01
CA ASN A 8 -13.87 -1.90 -19.57
C ASN A 8 -12.55 -2.51 -19.04
N PRO A 9 -11.64 -1.72 -18.44
CA PRO A 9 -10.49 -2.31 -17.79
C PRO A 9 -10.98 -3.01 -16.52
N SER A 10 -10.91 -4.34 -16.58
CA SER A 10 -10.92 -5.31 -15.49
C SER A 10 -10.95 -4.75 -14.07
N GLU A 11 -11.97 -5.16 -13.30
CA GLU A 11 -12.01 -5.10 -11.83
C GLU A 11 -10.75 -5.76 -11.25
N ASN A 12 -9.75 -4.95 -10.94
CA ASN A 12 -8.58 -5.38 -10.18
C ASN A 12 -9.02 -5.58 -8.73
N LYS A 13 -8.90 -6.79 -8.18
CA LYS A 13 -9.25 -7.10 -6.78
C LYS A 13 -8.42 -6.24 -5.80
N GLY A 14 -8.90 -5.03 -5.54
CA GLY A 14 -8.88 -4.37 -4.23
C GLY A 14 -7.64 -3.60 -3.78
N LYS A 15 -6.69 -3.19 -4.64
CA LYS A 15 -5.64 -2.25 -4.22
C LYS A 15 -6.05 -0.80 -4.50
N LYS A 16 -6.33 -0.04 -3.44
CA LYS A 16 -6.63 1.40 -3.54
C LYS A 16 -5.34 2.20 -3.42
N SER A 17 -5.01 2.97 -4.46
CA SER A 17 -3.91 3.95 -4.40
C SER A 17 -4.36 5.21 -3.66
N PHE A 18 -3.53 5.74 -2.78
CA PHE A 18 -3.77 7.01 -2.08
C PHE A 18 -2.46 7.77 -1.88
N VAL A 19 -2.54 9.10 -1.80
CA VAL A 19 -1.39 9.97 -1.53
C VAL A 19 -1.18 10.05 -0.02
N LEU A 20 -0.02 9.62 0.46
CA LEU A 20 0.39 9.78 1.85
C LEU A 20 1.16 11.10 2.01
N ARG A 21 0.72 11.95 2.95
CA ARG A 21 1.50 13.12 3.38
C ARG A 21 2.33 12.71 4.58
N ILE A 22 3.64 12.78 4.46
CA ILE A 22 4.63 12.41 5.48
C ILE A 22 5.77 13.42 5.40
N ASP A 23 6.40 13.72 6.53
CA ASP A 23 7.59 14.57 6.53
C ASP A 23 8.80 13.84 5.95
N GLU A 24 9.74 14.60 5.40
CA GLU A 24 10.91 14.07 4.69
C GLU A 24 11.81 13.22 5.60
N PHE A 25 11.97 13.62 6.87
CA PHE A 25 12.85 12.92 7.79
C PHE A 25 12.30 11.53 8.12
N THR A 26 11.00 11.43 8.44
CA THR A 26 10.34 10.15 8.65
C THR A 26 10.39 9.28 7.41
N PHE A 27 10.20 9.85 6.21
CA PHE A 27 10.32 9.09 4.96
C PHE A 27 11.71 8.48 4.77
N LYS A 28 12.79 9.22 5.06
CA LYS A 28 14.17 8.70 4.97
C LYS A 28 14.42 7.54 5.95
N LEU A 29 13.91 7.64 7.17
CA LEU A 29 14.01 6.55 8.15
C LEU A 29 13.27 5.29 7.67
N LEU A 30 12.08 5.48 7.10
CA LEU A 30 11.29 4.40 6.54
C LEU A 30 11.95 3.76 5.32
N GLU A 31 12.55 4.56 4.44
CA GLU A 31 13.30 4.07 3.27
C GLU A 31 14.51 3.24 3.69
N LYS A 32 15.28 3.72 4.67
CA LYS A 32 16.40 2.97 5.25
C LYS A 32 15.92 1.63 5.81
N TRP A 33 14.86 1.63 6.62
CA TRP A 33 14.32 0.40 7.20
C TRP A 33 13.83 -0.58 6.12
N ALA A 34 13.15 -0.10 5.09
CA ALA A 34 12.74 -0.93 3.96
C ALA A 34 13.95 -1.58 3.27
N ASN A 35 15.03 -0.81 3.05
CA ASN A 35 16.27 -1.32 2.47
C ASN A 35 16.96 -2.36 3.37
N ASP A 36 17.01 -2.14 4.68
CA ASP A 36 17.59 -3.07 5.65
C ASP A 36 16.87 -4.43 5.65
N GLU A 37 15.57 -4.46 5.34
CA GLU A 37 14.76 -5.69 5.20
C GLU A 37 14.57 -6.18 3.76
N PHE A 38 15.29 -5.62 2.78
CA PHE A 38 15.14 -5.95 1.36
C PHE A 38 13.70 -5.82 0.83
N ARG A 39 12.97 -4.79 1.27
CA ARG A 39 11.61 -4.45 0.83
C ARG A 39 11.56 -3.12 0.07
N SER A 40 10.49 -2.94 -0.71
CA SER A 40 10.12 -1.60 -1.18
C SER A 40 9.50 -0.78 -0.05
N VAL A 41 9.58 0.55 -0.15
CA VAL A 41 8.94 1.48 0.80
C VAL A 41 7.44 1.21 0.91
N ASN A 42 6.75 1.00 -0.21
CA ASN A 42 5.32 0.67 -0.20
C ASN A 42 5.03 -0.66 0.51
N GLY A 43 5.87 -1.68 0.29
CA GLY A 43 5.76 -2.96 0.99
C GLY A 43 5.99 -2.83 2.50
N GLN A 44 6.94 -1.97 2.91
CA GLN A 44 7.17 -1.68 4.32
C GLN A 44 5.98 -0.96 4.95
N ILE A 45 5.38 0.04 4.27
CA ILE A 45 4.16 0.71 4.73
C ILE A 45 3.02 -0.28 4.90
N GLU A 46 2.80 -1.16 3.91
CA GLU A 46 1.74 -2.18 3.97
C GLU A 46 1.94 -3.12 5.15
N TYR A 47 3.17 -3.58 5.38
CA TYR A 47 3.52 -4.43 6.52
C TYR A 47 3.25 -3.73 7.86
N LEU A 48 3.73 -2.50 8.03
CA LEU A 48 3.56 -1.73 9.27
C LEU A 48 2.09 -1.43 9.56
N LEU A 49 1.32 -1.04 8.54
CA LEU A 49 -0.11 -0.82 8.69
C LEU A 49 -0.85 -2.11 9.06
N HIS A 50 -0.51 -3.24 8.42
CA HIS A 50 -1.10 -4.52 8.74
C HIS A 50 -0.83 -4.93 10.19
N GLN A 51 0.43 -4.85 10.64
CA GLN A 51 0.79 -5.16 12.03
C GLN A 51 0.10 -4.21 13.01
N SER A 52 0.07 -2.91 12.71
CA SER A 52 -0.59 -1.90 13.55
C SER A 52 -2.10 -2.13 13.68
N LEU A 53 -2.76 -2.58 12.61
CA LEU A 53 -4.19 -2.92 12.63
C LEU A 53 -4.47 -4.16 13.48
N ILE A 54 -3.61 -5.19 13.43
CA ILE A 54 -3.72 -6.36 14.30
C ILE A 54 -3.50 -5.96 15.76
N ASN A 55 -2.41 -5.24 16.04
CA ASN A 55 -2.03 -4.83 17.40
C ASN A 55 -3.05 -3.90 18.05
N SER A 56 -3.76 -3.09 17.25
CA SER A 56 -4.86 -2.24 17.72
C SER A 56 -6.21 -2.97 17.82
N GLY A 57 -6.28 -4.27 17.51
CA GLY A 57 -7.52 -5.05 17.51
C GLY A 57 -8.50 -4.69 16.39
N ARG A 58 -8.07 -3.89 15.41
CA ARG A 58 -8.89 -3.44 14.27
C ARG A 58 -8.92 -4.45 13.11
N LYS A 59 -7.96 -5.37 13.08
CA LYS A 59 -7.93 -6.52 12.16
C LYS A 59 -7.73 -7.79 12.97
N LYS A 60 -8.51 -8.84 12.67
CA LYS A 60 -8.29 -10.17 13.26
C LYS A 60 -6.98 -10.75 12.70
N LYS A 61 -6.21 -11.41 13.56
CA LYS A 61 -5.08 -12.23 13.12
C LYS A 61 -5.67 -13.42 12.35
N GLU A 62 -5.35 -13.51 11.07
CA GLU A 62 -5.67 -14.68 10.23
C GLU A 62 -4.77 -15.86 10.62
#